data_AF-A0A2R6CXQ3-F1
#
_entry.id   AF-A0A2R6CXQ3-F1
#
_cell.length_a   1.000
_cell.length_b   1.000
_cell.length_c   1.000
_cell.angle_alpha   90.00
_cell.angle_beta   90.00
_cell.angle_gamma   90.00
#
_symmetry.space_group_name_H-M   'P 1'
#
loop_
_entity.id
_entity.type
_entity.pdbx_description
1 polymer ?
#
loop_
_entity_poly.entity_id
_entity_poly.type
_entity_poly.pdbx_seq_one_letter_code
_entity_poly.pdbx_strand_id
1 'polypeptide(L)'
;MLVFVPLLAAMLVLASFVFVPYSDRLDRITSRLSFALFDGTNIEPDSRRQRLLRTAAIGTPYREYAAKTQLYVVGTALTCGVLGLYGAVGLVTFTGVGDRVDASLPELGVFTNVPPWLLWALDGAGDLLFAATGLATSDVIAGVIGMLVFGALGGAAASLVRWNVPSVRADTRKRQINAGMPRMVAFVYALTRGGMAFPDVMRALSRNEDVFGESATEIGVAVRNIDLFSVDLVTAVRETSRQSPSSQFEQFAENLGSVLQSGGSISDFLHNQYERYRKEAEEQQREILDLLATTAEVYVTVVVAGMLFLITTLFIIGVVSGSTLFPLRVIAYVLLPAVNVLFIAYLYDVTQPLRISRDGGDSMVEGSDAGVRISGIRSDGGYHRPHSRLNHGRLKAQERIRSLRGTLTTPVQSLIEKPVRLFYATAPLVLAVTAYRLWVNWGGSYWPPDVTVRLVDDFVVWRASTRPAPRSSRRSTGCGRATWARSTTRSNASGGTSSGARPSSRRSSASRTASRPPRSPGS
;
A
#
# COMPACT_ATOMS: atom_id res chain seq x y z
N MET A 1 27.75 -32.31 10.59
CA MET A 1 26.64 -31.85 9.72
C MET A 1 25.24 -32.22 10.23
N LEU A 2 25.04 -33.37 10.89
CA LEU A 2 23.72 -33.75 11.45
C LEU A 2 23.17 -32.79 12.52
N VAL A 3 24.04 -32.06 13.23
CA VAL A 3 23.67 -31.09 14.28
C VAL A 3 22.81 -29.94 13.75
N PHE A 4 22.92 -29.56 12.48
CA PHE A 4 22.14 -28.44 11.90
C PHE A 4 20.79 -28.87 11.31
N VAL A 5 20.49 -30.17 11.25
CA VAL A 5 19.23 -30.70 10.71
C VAL A 5 17.98 -30.11 11.38
N PRO A 6 17.86 -30.07 12.73
CA PRO A 6 16.69 -29.48 13.37
C PRO A 6 16.58 -27.96 13.14
N LEU A 7 17.70 -27.24 13.00
CA LEU A 7 17.69 -25.81 12.69
C LEU A 7 17.18 -25.56 11.26
N LEU A 8 17.65 -26.36 10.29
CA LEU A 8 17.18 -26.29 8.91
C LEU A 8 15.69 -26.65 8.83
N ALA A 9 15.26 -27.69 9.54
CA ALA A 9 13.85 -28.07 9.63
C ALA A 9 12.99 -26.96 10.24
N ALA A 10 13.43 -26.33 11.33
CA ALA A 10 12.72 -25.21 11.96
C ALA A 10 12.59 -24.01 11.01
N MET A 11 13.65 -23.68 10.28
CA MET A 11 13.63 -22.62 9.26
C MET A 11 12.70 -22.96 8.09
N LEU A 12 12.63 -24.22 7.69
CA LEU A 12 11.72 -24.71 6.64
C LEU A 12 10.25 -24.64 7.08
N VAL A 13 9.96 -25.00 8.34
CA VAL A 13 8.61 -24.87 8.92
C VAL A 13 8.20 -23.40 9.01
N LEU A 14 9.08 -22.52 9.49
CA LEU A 14 8.81 -21.08 9.57
C LEU A 14 8.58 -20.48 8.18
N ALA A 15 9.41 -20.85 7.20
CA ALA A 15 9.21 -20.47 5.80
C ALA A 15 7.85 -20.97 5.29
N SER A 16 7.48 -22.23 5.57
CA SER A 16 6.20 -22.80 5.17
C SER A 16 5.02 -21.97 5.70
N PHE A 17 5.06 -21.49 6.94
CA PHE A 17 4.01 -20.63 7.50
C PHE A 17 3.85 -19.29 6.78
N VAL A 18 4.94 -18.71 6.27
CA VAL A 18 4.89 -17.48 5.45
C VAL A 18 4.24 -17.74 4.09
N PHE A 19 4.38 -18.95 3.53
CA PHE A 19 3.82 -19.32 2.22
C PHE A 19 2.35 -19.75 2.25
N VAL A 20 1.78 -20.09 3.41
CA VAL A 20 0.37 -20.52 3.54
C VAL A 20 -0.63 -19.57 2.86
N PRO A 21 -0.61 -18.24 3.07
CA PRO A 21 -1.60 -17.34 2.46
C PRO A 21 -1.53 -17.26 0.92
N TYR A 22 -0.46 -17.77 0.30
CA TYR A 22 -0.27 -17.74 -1.15
C TYR A 22 -0.76 -19.01 -1.87
N SER A 23 -1.19 -20.04 -1.12
CA SER A 23 -1.58 -21.34 -1.68
C SER A 23 -2.84 -21.89 -1.01
N ASP A 24 -3.94 -21.97 -1.77
CA ASP A 24 -5.22 -22.55 -1.32
C ASP A 24 -5.10 -24.01 -0.84
N ARG A 25 -4.06 -24.73 -1.31
CA ARG A 25 -3.80 -26.11 -0.86
C ARG A 25 -3.21 -26.11 0.53
N LEU A 26 -2.23 -25.24 0.78
CA LEU A 26 -1.61 -25.11 2.09
C LEU A 26 -2.61 -24.59 3.11
N ASP A 27 -3.39 -23.57 2.77
CA ASP A 27 -4.40 -23.02 3.67
C ASP A 27 -5.41 -24.07 4.13
N ARG A 28 -5.90 -24.92 3.21
CA ARG A 28 -6.81 -26.03 3.55
C ARG A 28 -6.17 -27.11 4.41
N ILE A 29 -4.91 -27.48 4.14
CA ILE A 29 -4.19 -28.46 4.96
C ILE A 29 -3.98 -27.89 6.37
N THR A 30 -3.59 -26.62 6.48
CA THR A 30 -3.42 -25.92 7.75
C THR A 30 -4.74 -25.79 8.51
N SER A 31 -5.88 -25.51 7.84
CA SER A 31 -7.20 -25.55 8.47
C SER A 31 -7.45 -26.90 9.13
N ARG A 32 -7.30 -28.00 8.37
CA ARG A 32 -7.58 -29.35 8.86
C ARG A 32 -6.69 -29.74 10.03
N LEU A 33 -5.38 -29.48 9.92
CA LEU A 33 -4.42 -29.72 11.01
C LEU A 33 -4.77 -28.91 12.25
N SER A 34 -5.16 -27.65 12.09
CA SER A 34 -5.51 -26.78 13.21
C SER A 34 -6.73 -27.28 13.98
N PHE A 35 -7.77 -27.75 13.27
CA PHE A 35 -8.95 -28.32 13.92
C PHE A 35 -8.65 -29.65 14.59
N ALA A 36 -7.81 -30.50 13.98
CA ALA A 36 -7.45 -31.79 14.54
C ALA A 36 -6.56 -31.68 15.78
N LEU A 37 -5.63 -30.73 15.81
CA LEU A 37 -4.67 -30.55 16.90
C LEU A 37 -5.22 -29.74 18.09
N PHE A 38 -6.08 -28.75 17.82
CA PHE A 38 -6.52 -27.79 18.83
C PHE A 38 -8.01 -27.86 19.16
N ASP A 39 -8.69 -28.94 18.76
CA ASP A 39 -10.12 -29.15 18.98
C ASP A 39 -10.96 -27.89 18.66
N GLY A 40 -10.81 -27.41 17.41
CA GLY A 40 -11.38 -26.12 16.99
C GLY A 40 -12.90 -26.00 17.13
N THR A 41 -13.59 -27.12 17.38
CA THR A 41 -15.02 -27.19 17.70
C THR A 41 -15.38 -26.63 19.08
N ASN A 42 -14.48 -26.75 20.05
CA ASN A 42 -14.72 -26.38 21.45
C ASN A 42 -14.28 -24.94 21.79
N ILE A 43 -13.83 -24.16 20.79
CA ILE A 43 -13.44 -22.76 20.98
C ILE A 43 -14.70 -21.91 21.24
N GLU A 44 -14.74 -21.30 22.42
CA GLU A 44 -15.79 -20.38 22.86
C GLU A 44 -15.82 -19.13 21.96
N PRO A 45 -16.99 -18.78 21.41
CA PRO A 45 -17.11 -17.62 20.54
C PRO A 45 -16.99 -16.32 21.34
N ASP A 46 -15.98 -15.50 21.00
CA ASP A 46 -15.87 -14.12 21.47
C ASP A 46 -16.60 -13.20 20.49
N SER A 47 -17.67 -12.55 20.96
CA SER A 47 -18.51 -11.66 20.16
C SER A 47 -17.73 -10.46 19.61
N ARG A 48 -16.75 -9.94 20.36
CA ARG A 48 -15.93 -8.80 19.93
C ARG A 48 -15.02 -9.19 18.77
N ARG A 49 -14.30 -10.31 18.91
CA ARG A 49 -13.42 -10.81 17.84
C ARG A 49 -14.19 -11.28 16.62
N GLN A 50 -15.36 -11.88 16.81
CA GLN A 50 -16.23 -12.26 15.71
C GLN A 50 -16.72 -11.03 14.94
N ARG A 51 -17.11 -9.95 15.64
CA ARG A 51 -17.47 -8.67 14.99
C ARG A 51 -16.30 -8.09 14.21
N LEU A 52 -15.08 -8.11 14.78
CA LEU A 52 -13.87 -7.62 14.11
C LEU A 52 -13.54 -8.39 12.81
N LEU A 53 -13.72 -9.72 12.79
CA LEU A 53 -13.49 -10.50 11.57
C LEU A 53 -14.52 -10.19 10.48
N ARG A 54 -15.79 -9.96 10.88
CA ARG A 54 -16.86 -9.56 9.96
C ARG A 54 -16.61 -8.18 9.37
N THR A 55 -16.28 -7.18 10.21
CA THR A 55 -15.98 -5.82 9.75
C THR A 55 -14.71 -5.76 8.90
N ALA A 56 -13.76 -6.68 9.10
CA ALA A 56 -12.58 -6.84 8.26
C ALA A 56 -12.85 -7.57 6.92
N ALA A 57 -14.08 -8.05 6.70
CA ALA A 57 -14.47 -8.90 5.57
C ALA A 57 -13.55 -10.13 5.40
N ILE A 58 -13.09 -10.70 6.51
CA ILE A 58 -12.31 -11.93 6.51
C ILE A 58 -13.32 -13.08 6.44
N GLY A 59 -13.51 -13.64 5.25
CA GLY A 59 -14.52 -14.68 4.93
C GLY A 59 -14.32 -16.03 5.63
N THR A 60 -13.60 -16.08 6.75
CA THR A 60 -13.39 -17.28 7.57
C THR A 60 -14.19 -17.19 8.86
N PRO A 61 -14.86 -18.27 9.29
CA PRO A 61 -15.55 -18.29 10.58
C PRO A 61 -14.57 -18.11 11.75
N TYR A 62 -15.04 -17.50 12.84
CA TYR A 62 -14.21 -17.17 14.01
C TYR A 62 -13.44 -18.39 14.55
N ARG A 63 -14.10 -19.54 14.67
CA ARG A 63 -13.48 -20.77 15.18
C ARG A 63 -12.32 -21.26 14.30
N GLU A 64 -12.47 -21.17 12.97
CA GLU A 64 -11.39 -21.50 12.05
C GLU A 64 -10.20 -20.54 12.18
N TYR A 65 -10.48 -19.24 12.30
CA TYR A 65 -9.43 -18.24 12.47
C TYR A 65 -8.68 -18.43 13.80
N ALA A 66 -9.40 -18.71 14.88
CA ALA A 66 -8.84 -18.93 16.21
C ALA A 66 -7.99 -20.21 16.26
N ALA A 67 -8.50 -21.33 15.75
CA ALA A 67 -7.76 -22.60 15.69
C ALA A 67 -6.49 -22.47 14.84
N LYS A 68 -6.58 -21.83 13.65
CA LYS A 68 -5.41 -21.50 12.85
C LYS A 68 -4.43 -20.65 13.65
N THR A 69 -4.89 -19.64 14.37
CA THR A 69 -4.00 -18.76 15.15
C THR A 69 -3.24 -19.54 16.22
N GLN A 70 -3.88 -20.46 16.94
CA GLN A 70 -3.20 -21.32 17.91
C GLN A 70 -2.13 -22.21 17.26
N LEU A 71 -2.41 -22.79 16.08
CA LEU A 71 -1.42 -23.56 15.33
C LEU A 71 -0.21 -22.71 14.95
N TYR A 72 -0.42 -21.47 14.51
CA TYR A 72 0.70 -20.57 14.20
C TYR A 72 1.47 -20.17 15.44
N VAL A 73 0.80 -19.88 16.57
CA VAL A 73 1.46 -19.53 17.83
C VAL A 73 2.33 -20.66 18.35
N VAL A 74 1.81 -21.90 18.40
CA VAL A 74 2.58 -23.06 18.84
C VAL A 74 3.68 -23.39 17.85
N GLY A 75 3.38 -23.36 16.56
CA GLY A 75 4.36 -23.62 15.51
C GLY A 75 5.52 -22.62 15.53
N THR A 76 5.23 -21.32 15.64
CA THR A 76 6.28 -20.28 15.73
C THR A 76 7.04 -20.36 17.04
N ALA A 77 6.37 -20.64 18.16
CA ALA A 77 7.02 -20.84 19.45
C ALA A 77 8.03 -21.99 19.40
N LEU A 78 7.66 -23.12 18.81
CA LEU A 78 8.57 -24.26 18.63
C LEU A 78 9.75 -23.90 17.72
N THR A 79 9.49 -23.27 16.56
CA THR A 79 10.57 -22.88 15.64
C THR A 79 11.52 -21.84 16.24
N CYS A 80 10.98 -20.82 16.92
CA CYS A 80 11.79 -19.79 17.58
C CYS A 80 12.52 -20.36 18.80
N GLY A 81 11.94 -21.33 19.51
CA GLY A 81 12.62 -22.06 20.57
C GLY A 81 13.83 -22.84 20.06
N VAL A 82 13.69 -23.55 18.93
CA VAL A 82 14.83 -24.22 18.28
C VAL A 82 15.89 -23.19 17.87
N LEU A 83 15.50 -22.08 17.23
CA LEU A 83 16.45 -21.03 16.87
C LEU A 83 17.13 -20.39 18.09
N GLY A 84 16.40 -20.19 19.19
CA GLY A 84 16.91 -19.68 20.46
C GLY A 84 17.89 -20.62 21.13
N LEU A 85 17.64 -21.93 21.09
CA LEU A 85 18.56 -22.98 21.55
C LEU A 85 19.92 -22.87 20.85
N TYR A 86 19.91 -22.89 19.51
CA TYR A 86 21.14 -22.78 18.70
C TYR A 86 21.82 -21.42 18.86
N GLY A 87 21.04 -20.34 18.92
CA GLY A 87 21.57 -18.98 19.11
C GLY A 87 22.23 -18.78 20.46
N ALA A 88 21.64 -19.31 21.54
CA ALA A 88 22.19 -19.18 22.89
C ALA A 88 23.46 -20.02 23.08
N VAL A 89 23.46 -21.28 22.62
CA VAL A 89 24.67 -22.13 22.64
C VAL A 89 25.77 -21.50 21.77
N GLY A 90 25.44 -21.01 20.59
CA GLY A 90 26.39 -20.31 19.71
C GLY A 90 26.99 -19.06 20.34
N LEU A 91 26.20 -18.31 21.12
CA LEU A 91 26.68 -17.11 21.81
C LEU A 91 27.65 -17.46 22.95
N VAL A 92 27.33 -18.45 23.78
CA VAL A 92 28.19 -18.87 24.90
C VAL A 92 29.53 -19.41 24.40
N THR A 93 29.49 -20.28 23.39
CA THR A 93 30.69 -20.83 22.75
C THR A 93 31.54 -19.76 22.06
N PHE A 94 30.92 -18.79 21.37
CA PHE A 94 31.66 -17.70 20.69
C PHE A 94 32.31 -16.71 21.67
N THR A 95 31.62 -16.37 22.76
CA THR A 95 32.10 -15.38 23.73
C THR A 95 33.11 -15.98 24.73
N GLY A 96 33.21 -17.31 24.80
CA GLY A 96 34.02 -18.02 25.81
C GLY A 96 33.58 -17.64 27.23
N VAL A 97 32.32 -17.26 27.40
CA VAL A 97 31.74 -16.92 28.71
C VAL A 97 31.49 -18.19 29.51
N GLY A 98 31.23 -19.32 28.82
CA GLY A 98 31.07 -20.63 29.46
C GLY A 98 32.27 -21.05 30.31
N ASP A 99 33.49 -20.73 29.87
CA ASP A 99 34.74 -21.05 30.59
C ASP A 99 35.08 -20.04 31.70
N ARG A 100 34.40 -18.88 31.72
CA ARG A 100 34.61 -17.82 32.72
C ARG A 100 33.54 -17.81 33.80
N VAL A 101 32.46 -18.52 33.56
CA VAL A 101 31.32 -18.65 34.47
C VAL A 101 31.33 -20.09 34.94
N ASP A 102 32.09 -20.37 36.00
CA ASP A 102 31.94 -21.56 36.84
C ASP A 102 30.60 -21.47 37.57
N ALA A 103 29.49 -21.43 36.84
CA ALA A 103 28.16 -21.54 37.40
C ALA A 103 27.91 -23.00 37.76
N SER A 104 28.65 -23.48 38.76
CA SER A 104 28.17 -24.58 39.55
C SER A 104 26.82 -24.14 40.12
N LEU A 105 25.79 -24.97 39.89
CA LEU A 105 24.42 -24.78 40.37
C LEU A 105 24.26 -24.32 41.85
N PRO A 106 25.23 -24.55 42.79
CA PRO A 106 25.14 -24.06 44.17
C PRO A 106 25.25 -22.54 44.36
N GLU A 107 25.97 -21.79 43.51
CA GLU A 107 26.30 -20.38 43.83
C GLU A 107 25.20 -19.37 43.46
N LEU A 108 24.23 -19.75 42.62
CA LEU A 108 23.15 -18.86 42.19
C LEU A 108 22.12 -18.55 43.29
N GLY A 109 22.17 -19.19 44.47
CA GLY A 109 21.32 -18.87 45.62
C GLY A 109 19.80 -19.10 45.42
N VAL A 110 19.36 -19.48 44.22
CA VAL A 110 17.95 -19.77 43.88
C VAL A 110 17.47 -21.09 44.51
N PHE A 111 18.40 -21.96 44.93
CA PHE A 111 18.15 -23.33 45.39
C PHE A 111 18.66 -23.60 46.82
N THR A 112 18.55 -22.64 47.73
CA THR A 112 19.03 -22.77 49.13
C THR A 112 18.33 -23.86 49.96
N ASN A 113 17.17 -24.34 49.51
CA ASN A 113 16.37 -25.40 50.17
C ASN A 113 16.52 -26.79 49.53
N VAL A 114 17.46 -26.97 48.61
CA VAL A 114 17.61 -28.23 47.88
C VAL A 114 18.53 -29.18 48.63
N PRO A 115 18.13 -30.45 48.85
CA PRO A 115 18.98 -31.43 49.54
C PRO A 115 20.36 -31.59 48.89
N PRO A 116 21.47 -31.68 49.67
CA PRO A 116 22.83 -31.76 49.13
C PRO A 116 23.06 -32.91 48.15
N TRP A 117 22.37 -34.04 48.34
CA TRP A 117 22.48 -35.20 47.46
C TRP A 117 21.96 -34.91 46.04
N LEU A 118 20.99 -34.01 45.87
CA LEU A 118 20.45 -33.65 44.56
C LEU A 118 21.43 -32.78 43.78
N LEU A 119 22.15 -31.89 44.46
CA LEU A 119 23.17 -31.06 43.83
C LEU A 119 24.33 -31.90 43.30
N TRP A 120 24.78 -32.91 44.06
CA TRP A 120 25.86 -33.82 43.64
C TRP A 120 25.39 -34.77 42.51
N ALA A 121 24.13 -35.19 42.54
CA ALA A 121 23.54 -35.97 41.46
C ALA A 121 23.44 -35.17 40.15
N LEU A 122 23.11 -33.88 40.23
CA LEU A 122 23.05 -32.97 39.06
C LEU A 122 24.44 -32.65 38.50
N ASP A 123 25.43 -32.48 39.38
CA ASP A 123 26.84 -32.26 39.00
C ASP A 123 27.42 -33.49 38.28
N GLY A 124 27.28 -34.67 38.87
CA GLY A 124 27.69 -35.93 38.23
C GLY A 124 26.92 -36.24 36.95
N ALA A 125 25.66 -35.85 36.84
CA ALA A 125 24.89 -35.93 35.59
C ALA A 125 25.42 -34.95 34.52
N GLY A 126 25.90 -33.78 34.92
CA GLY A 126 26.57 -32.82 34.05
C GLY A 126 27.85 -33.38 33.42
N ASP A 127 28.68 -34.04 34.23
CA ASP A 127 29.91 -34.70 33.76
C ASP A 127 29.61 -35.84 32.78
N LEU A 128 28.60 -36.66 33.05
CA LEU A 128 28.15 -37.71 32.13
C LEU A 128 27.63 -37.15 30.80
N LEU A 129 26.93 -36.01 30.86
CA LEU A 129 26.38 -35.35 29.68
C LEU A 129 27.49 -34.71 28.83
N PHE A 130 28.50 -34.10 29.46
CA PHE A 130 29.71 -33.62 28.81
C PHE A 130 30.48 -34.75 28.14
N ALA A 131 30.67 -35.88 28.83
CA ALA A 131 31.34 -37.05 28.27
C ALA A 131 30.59 -37.64 27.06
N ALA A 132 29.26 -37.59 27.06
CA ALA A 132 28.43 -38.15 25.99
C ALA A 132 28.27 -37.21 24.77
N THR A 133 28.26 -35.89 24.99
CA THR A 133 27.87 -34.91 23.95
C THR A 133 28.91 -33.85 23.64
N GLY A 134 29.93 -33.69 24.51
CA GLY A 134 30.93 -32.63 24.43
C GLY A 134 30.41 -31.23 24.76
N LEU A 135 29.16 -31.11 25.24
CA LEU A 135 28.55 -29.83 25.62
C LEU A 135 28.72 -29.59 27.12
N ALA A 136 29.15 -28.38 27.49
CA ALA A 136 29.26 -28.00 28.89
C ALA A 136 27.86 -27.83 29.51
N THR A 137 27.75 -27.95 30.85
CA THR A 137 26.50 -27.70 31.58
C THR A 137 26.00 -26.27 31.34
N SER A 138 26.90 -25.30 31.22
CA SER A 138 26.60 -23.90 30.88
C SER A 138 25.98 -23.74 29.49
N ASP A 139 26.45 -24.50 28.48
CA ASP A 139 25.86 -24.51 27.13
C ASP A 139 24.43 -25.05 27.14
N VAL A 140 24.19 -26.12 27.90
CA VAL A 140 22.87 -26.75 28.01
C VAL A 140 21.89 -25.81 28.72
N ILE A 141 22.32 -25.18 29.82
CA ILE A 141 21.51 -24.21 30.56
C ILE A 141 21.18 -23.01 29.67
N ALA A 142 22.18 -22.43 29.00
CA ALA A 142 21.97 -21.31 28.08
C ALA A 142 21.04 -21.70 26.92
N GLY A 143 21.19 -22.91 26.40
CA GLY A 143 20.34 -23.48 25.36
C GLY A 143 18.87 -23.60 25.79
N VAL A 144 18.61 -24.13 26.98
CA VAL A 144 17.25 -24.26 27.54
C VAL A 144 16.62 -22.88 27.79
N ILE A 145 17.39 -21.95 28.37
CA ILE A 145 16.94 -20.57 28.60
C ILE A 145 16.62 -19.90 27.25
N GLY A 146 17.51 -20.00 26.28
CA GLY A 146 17.30 -19.50 24.92
C GLY A 146 16.04 -20.08 24.29
N MET A 147 15.82 -21.40 24.40
CA MET A 147 14.64 -22.07 23.89
C MET A 147 13.35 -21.51 24.50
N LEU A 148 13.30 -21.36 25.83
CA LEU A 148 12.12 -20.86 26.53
C LEU A 148 11.85 -19.39 26.21
N VAL A 149 12.88 -18.53 26.23
CA VAL A 149 12.76 -17.09 25.99
C VAL A 149 12.36 -16.81 24.55
N PHE A 150 13.12 -17.32 23.57
CA PHE A 150 12.81 -17.09 22.15
C PHE A 150 11.53 -17.80 21.72
N GLY A 151 11.22 -18.97 22.29
CA GLY A 151 9.95 -19.65 22.04
C GLY A 151 8.76 -18.85 22.55
N ALA A 152 8.82 -18.35 23.79
CA ALA A 152 7.78 -17.50 24.36
C ALA A 152 7.62 -16.19 23.58
N LEU A 153 8.73 -15.51 23.23
CA LEU A 153 8.71 -14.29 22.42
C LEU A 153 8.12 -14.55 21.01
N GLY A 154 8.51 -15.65 20.36
CA GLY A 154 8.01 -16.03 19.04
C GLY A 154 6.52 -16.37 19.03
N GLY A 155 6.03 -17.07 20.05
CA GLY A 155 4.61 -17.35 20.23
C GLY A 155 3.80 -16.09 20.52
N ALA A 156 4.30 -15.23 21.43
CA ALA A 156 3.66 -13.96 21.76
C ALA A 156 3.59 -13.03 20.54
N ALA A 157 4.69 -12.88 19.80
CA ALA A 157 4.74 -12.08 18.58
C ALA A 157 3.76 -12.60 17.52
N ALA A 158 3.69 -13.92 17.29
CA ALA A 158 2.75 -14.50 16.33
C ALA A 158 1.28 -14.26 16.73
N SER A 159 0.96 -14.37 18.02
CA SER A 159 -0.38 -14.08 18.54
C SER A 159 -0.75 -12.61 18.34
N LEU A 160 0.15 -11.71 18.70
CA LEU A 160 -0.04 -10.26 18.52
C LEU A 160 -0.25 -9.91 17.05
N VAL A 161 0.61 -10.39 16.15
CA VAL A 161 0.47 -10.13 14.71
C VAL A 161 -0.85 -10.68 14.19
N ARG A 162 -1.19 -11.93 14.51
CA ARG A 162 -2.44 -12.57 14.03
C ARG A 162 -3.69 -11.86 14.50
N TRP A 163 -3.75 -11.39 15.75
CA TRP A 163 -4.92 -10.69 16.25
C TRP A 163 -4.98 -9.21 15.87
N ASN A 164 -3.86 -8.61 15.44
CA ASN A 164 -3.84 -7.25 14.88
C ASN A 164 -4.13 -7.18 13.37
N VAL A 165 -3.93 -8.25 12.61
CA VAL A 165 -4.25 -8.25 11.16
C VAL A 165 -5.72 -7.86 10.87
N PRO A 166 -6.74 -8.40 11.59
CA PRO A 166 -8.13 -8.02 11.36
C PRO A 166 -8.40 -6.54 11.61
N SER A 167 -7.85 -5.94 12.67
CA SER A 167 -8.05 -4.51 12.97
C SER A 167 -7.42 -3.63 11.89
N VAL A 168 -6.17 -3.92 11.49
CA VAL A 168 -5.48 -3.18 10.40
C VAL A 168 -6.27 -3.26 9.09
N ARG A 169 -6.82 -4.44 8.76
CA ARG A 169 -7.65 -4.62 7.57
C ARG A 169 -8.98 -3.87 7.67
N ALA A 170 -9.66 -3.94 8.81
CA ALA A 170 -10.90 -3.21 9.06
C ALA A 170 -10.69 -1.69 8.96
N ASP A 171 -9.61 -1.15 9.52
CA ASP A 171 -9.27 0.27 9.45
C ASP A 171 -8.95 0.71 8.01
N THR A 172 -8.27 -0.16 7.25
CA THR A 172 -7.99 0.11 5.84
C THR A 172 -9.28 0.15 5.02
N ARG A 173 -10.20 -0.81 5.22
CA ARG A 173 -11.54 -0.78 4.60
C ARG A 173 -12.33 0.46 5.01
N LYS A 174 -12.34 0.80 6.31
CA LYS A 174 -13.00 2.02 6.83
C LYS A 174 -12.54 3.26 6.08
N ARG A 175 -11.23 3.45 5.91
CA ARG A 175 -10.65 4.59 5.17
C ARG A 175 -11.08 4.58 3.70
N GLN A 176 -11.07 3.43 3.04
CA GLN A 176 -11.48 3.29 1.65
C GLN A 176 -12.98 3.57 1.44
N ILE A 177 -13.84 3.08 2.36
CA ILE A 177 -15.28 3.37 2.35
C ILE A 177 -15.50 4.88 2.48
N ASN A 178 -14.92 5.52 3.50
CA ASN A 178 -15.07 6.96 3.75
C ASN A 178 -14.59 7.80 2.56
N ALA A 179 -13.45 7.46 1.96
CA ALA A 179 -12.93 8.14 0.78
C ALA A 179 -13.83 7.97 -0.46
N GLY A 180 -14.56 6.86 -0.56
CA GLY A 180 -15.52 6.59 -1.63
C GLY A 180 -16.89 7.24 -1.44
N MET A 181 -17.27 7.57 -0.19
CA MET A 181 -18.61 8.05 0.17
C MET A 181 -19.10 9.26 -0.66
N PRO A 182 -18.33 10.35 -0.84
CA PRO A 182 -18.82 11.51 -1.60
C PRO A 182 -19.19 11.16 -3.04
N ARG A 183 -18.37 10.33 -3.70
CA ARG A 183 -18.61 9.87 -5.08
C ARG A 183 -19.79 8.93 -5.16
N MET A 184 -19.89 7.99 -4.21
CA MET A 184 -21.03 7.09 -4.11
C MET A 184 -22.33 7.87 -3.98
N VAL A 185 -22.41 8.81 -3.05
CA VAL A 185 -23.61 9.60 -2.78
C VAL A 185 -23.97 10.49 -3.97
N ALA A 186 -22.98 11.10 -4.63
CA ALA A 186 -23.21 11.85 -5.87
C ALA A 186 -23.81 10.97 -6.98
N PHE A 187 -23.31 9.75 -7.15
CA PHE A 187 -23.82 8.80 -8.14
C PHE A 187 -25.24 8.34 -7.81
N VAL A 188 -25.48 7.95 -6.56
CA VAL A 188 -26.82 7.54 -6.09
C VAL A 188 -27.80 8.70 -6.27
N TYR A 189 -27.43 9.93 -5.87
CA TYR A 189 -28.24 11.14 -6.08
C TYR A 189 -28.57 11.38 -7.56
N ALA A 190 -27.59 11.28 -8.44
CA ALA A 190 -27.78 11.51 -9.87
C ALA A 190 -28.77 10.51 -10.48
N LEU A 191 -28.66 9.24 -10.11
CA LEU A 191 -29.55 8.19 -10.63
C LEU A 191 -30.96 8.27 -10.03
N THR A 192 -31.10 8.55 -8.74
CA THR A 192 -32.44 8.72 -8.11
C THR A 192 -33.13 9.97 -8.63
N ARG A 193 -32.40 11.08 -8.82
CA ARG A 193 -32.91 12.29 -9.45
C ARG A 193 -33.32 12.04 -10.91
N GLY A 194 -32.65 11.13 -11.60
CA GLY A 194 -33.02 10.64 -12.93
C GLY A 194 -34.26 9.73 -12.95
N GLY A 195 -34.87 9.45 -11.80
CA GLY A 195 -36.08 8.63 -11.69
C GLY A 195 -35.84 7.12 -11.61
N MET A 196 -34.59 6.67 -11.47
CA MET A 196 -34.29 5.25 -11.29
C MET A 196 -34.76 4.77 -9.92
N ALA A 197 -35.42 3.61 -9.87
CA ALA A 197 -35.85 3.01 -8.62
C ALA A 197 -34.65 2.69 -7.72
N PHE A 198 -34.77 2.98 -6.42
CA PHE A 198 -33.63 2.90 -5.49
C PHE A 198 -32.94 1.51 -5.45
N PRO A 199 -33.64 0.36 -5.46
CA PRO A 199 -33.00 -0.94 -5.58
C PRO A 199 -32.13 -1.08 -6.84
N ASP A 200 -32.59 -0.53 -7.97
CA ASP A 200 -31.84 -0.57 -9.23
C ASP A 200 -30.62 0.35 -9.20
N VAL A 201 -30.71 1.48 -8.50
CA VAL A 201 -29.56 2.36 -8.23
C VAL A 201 -28.50 1.62 -7.42
N MET A 202 -28.89 0.93 -6.36
CA MET A 202 -27.94 0.13 -5.56
C MET A 202 -27.32 -1.00 -6.37
N ARG A 203 -28.10 -1.70 -7.21
CA ARG A 203 -27.58 -2.71 -8.15
C ARG A 203 -26.62 -2.11 -9.18
N ALA A 204 -26.89 -0.90 -9.66
CA ALA A 204 -25.99 -0.20 -10.57
C ALA A 204 -24.67 0.15 -9.89
N LEU A 205 -24.73 0.62 -8.63
CA LEU A 205 -23.54 0.91 -7.84
C LEU A 205 -22.71 -0.35 -7.55
N SER A 206 -23.34 -1.44 -7.11
CA SER A 206 -22.63 -2.71 -6.81
C SER A 206 -22.05 -3.40 -8.03
N ARG A 207 -22.58 -3.15 -9.24
CA ARG A 207 -21.97 -3.66 -10.49
C ARG A 207 -20.71 -2.91 -10.91
N ASN A 208 -20.48 -1.71 -10.39
CA ASN A 208 -19.34 -0.86 -10.73
C ASN A 208 -18.37 -0.71 -9.53
N GLU A 209 -18.10 -1.83 -8.84
CA GLU A 209 -17.14 -1.88 -7.72
C GLU A 209 -15.72 -1.45 -8.11
N ASP A 210 -15.35 -1.60 -9.38
CA ASP A 210 -14.09 -1.14 -9.97
C ASP A 210 -13.94 0.39 -9.93
N VAL A 211 -15.05 1.12 -10.04
CA VAL A 211 -15.08 2.59 -10.03
C VAL A 211 -15.25 3.12 -8.60
N PHE A 212 -16.11 2.50 -7.79
CA PHE A 212 -16.49 3.03 -6.48
C PHE A 212 -15.80 2.33 -5.29
N GLY A 213 -15.01 1.30 -5.57
CA GLY A 213 -14.20 0.57 -4.60
C GLY A 213 -15.02 -0.06 -3.47
N GLU A 214 -14.41 -0.09 -2.28
CA GLU A 214 -14.99 -0.71 -1.08
C GLU A 214 -16.37 -0.15 -0.69
N SER A 215 -16.64 1.11 -1.07
CA SER A 215 -17.93 1.75 -0.82
C SER A 215 -19.08 1.11 -1.62
N ALA A 216 -18.83 0.70 -2.88
CA ALA A 216 -19.79 -0.08 -3.65
C ALA A 216 -19.86 -1.54 -3.19
N THR A 217 -18.74 -2.12 -2.73
CA THR A 217 -18.71 -3.47 -2.15
C THR A 217 -19.61 -3.56 -0.92
N GLU A 218 -19.61 -2.55 -0.04
CA GLU A 218 -20.54 -2.48 1.10
C GLU A 218 -22.00 -2.44 0.66
N ILE A 219 -22.34 -1.61 -0.34
CA ILE A 219 -23.71 -1.61 -0.90
C ILE A 219 -24.03 -2.95 -1.59
N GLY A 220 -23.04 -3.62 -2.18
CA GLY A 220 -23.16 -4.95 -2.75
C GLY A 220 -23.64 -6.00 -1.73
N VAL A 221 -23.25 -5.87 -0.46
CA VAL A 221 -23.76 -6.72 0.63
C VAL A 221 -25.27 -6.52 0.82
N ALA A 222 -25.74 -5.27 0.83
CA ALA A 222 -27.16 -4.95 0.93
C ALA A 222 -27.94 -5.47 -0.30
N VAL A 223 -27.42 -5.25 -1.51
CA VAL A 223 -28.02 -5.75 -2.77
C VAL A 223 -28.12 -7.27 -2.76
N ARG A 224 -27.06 -7.96 -2.31
CA ARG A 224 -27.04 -9.42 -2.20
C ARG A 224 -28.11 -9.93 -1.23
N ASN A 225 -28.35 -9.23 -0.12
CA ASN A 225 -29.41 -9.56 0.83
C ASN A 225 -30.80 -9.43 0.21
N ILE A 226 -31.01 -8.41 -0.62
CA ILE A 226 -32.27 -8.21 -1.35
C ILE A 226 -32.46 -9.29 -2.42
N ASP A 227 -31.45 -9.51 -3.26
CA ASP A 227 -31.60 -10.35 -4.47
C ASP A 227 -31.54 -11.86 -4.16
N LEU A 228 -30.71 -12.30 -3.21
CA LEU A 228 -30.55 -13.74 -2.90
C LEU A 228 -31.40 -14.21 -1.73
N PHE A 229 -31.62 -13.35 -0.74
CA PHE A 229 -32.32 -13.71 0.50
C PHE A 229 -33.69 -13.05 0.62
N SER A 230 -34.12 -12.28 -0.39
CA SER A 230 -35.41 -11.57 -0.41
C SER A 230 -35.65 -10.72 0.83
N VAL A 231 -34.57 -10.18 1.41
CA VAL A 231 -34.64 -9.29 2.57
C VAL A 231 -35.20 -7.94 2.10
N ASP A 232 -36.10 -7.36 2.90
CA ASP A 232 -36.64 -6.03 2.65
C ASP A 232 -35.51 -5.00 2.51
N LEU A 233 -35.71 -4.01 1.63
CA LEU A 233 -34.72 -2.97 1.33
C LEU A 233 -34.25 -2.23 2.58
N VAL A 234 -35.19 -1.82 3.45
CA VAL A 234 -34.87 -1.07 4.66
C VAL A 234 -34.08 -1.95 5.63
N THR A 235 -34.52 -3.20 5.79
CA THR A 235 -33.82 -4.18 6.63
C THR A 235 -32.42 -4.48 6.10
N ALA A 236 -32.24 -4.65 4.78
CA ALA A 236 -30.96 -4.94 4.16
C ALA A 236 -29.95 -3.80 4.36
N VAL A 237 -30.39 -2.54 4.19
CA VAL A 237 -29.54 -1.35 4.40
C VAL A 237 -29.14 -1.21 5.87
N ARG A 238 -30.09 -1.38 6.82
CA ARG A 238 -29.80 -1.31 8.27
C ARG A 238 -28.90 -2.43 8.77
N GLU A 239 -29.07 -3.65 8.28
CA GLU A 239 -28.22 -4.77 8.70
C GLU A 239 -26.79 -4.60 8.17
N THR A 240 -26.66 -4.10 6.94
CA THR A 240 -25.35 -3.76 6.35
C THR A 240 -24.68 -2.61 7.12
N SER A 241 -25.44 -1.60 7.54
CA SER A 241 -24.91 -0.46 8.30
C SER A 241 -24.27 -0.89 9.62
N ARG A 242 -24.96 -1.76 10.39
CA ARG A 242 -24.49 -2.28 11.69
C ARG A 242 -23.22 -3.13 11.60
N GLN A 243 -22.96 -3.71 10.43
CA GLN A 243 -21.83 -4.59 10.15
C GLN A 243 -20.66 -3.87 9.47
N SER A 244 -20.85 -2.64 9.01
CA SER A 244 -19.80 -1.84 8.36
C SER A 244 -18.72 -1.39 9.36
N PRO A 245 -17.43 -1.35 8.97
CA PRO A 245 -16.38 -0.76 9.80
C PRO A 245 -16.43 0.79 9.83
N SER A 246 -17.22 1.43 8.95
CA SER A 246 -17.32 2.88 8.85
C SER A 246 -18.52 3.44 9.61
N SER A 247 -18.26 4.29 10.61
CA SER A 247 -19.29 5.05 11.31
C SER A 247 -19.99 6.08 10.43
N GLN A 248 -19.31 6.59 9.38
CA GLN A 248 -19.89 7.56 8.44
C GLN A 248 -20.89 6.86 7.50
N PHE A 249 -20.52 5.68 7.00
CA PHE A 249 -21.43 4.82 6.23
C PHE A 249 -22.59 4.33 7.09
N GLU A 250 -22.32 3.92 8.34
CA GLU A 250 -23.34 3.50 9.29
C GLU A 250 -24.42 4.59 9.47
N GLN A 251 -24.00 5.83 9.75
CA GLN A 251 -24.91 6.98 9.88
C GLN A 251 -25.66 7.28 8.58
N PHE A 252 -24.98 7.24 7.43
CA PHE A 252 -25.63 7.47 6.14
C PHE A 252 -26.72 6.43 5.88
N ALA A 253 -26.41 5.15 6.06
CA ALA A 253 -27.32 4.03 5.81
C ALA A 253 -28.48 3.99 6.83
N GLU A 254 -28.26 4.35 8.09
CA GLU A 254 -29.30 4.45 9.11
C GLU A 254 -30.29 5.59 8.81
N ASN A 255 -29.76 6.77 8.45
CA ASN A 255 -30.58 7.91 8.02
C ASN A 255 -31.35 7.59 6.74
N LEU A 256 -30.69 6.96 5.76
CA LEU A 256 -31.33 6.50 4.52
C LEU A 256 -32.46 5.51 4.81
N GLY A 257 -32.22 4.51 5.68
CA GLY A 257 -33.26 3.56 6.09
C GLY A 257 -34.45 4.23 6.77
N SER A 258 -34.21 5.32 7.50
CA SER A 258 -35.27 6.11 8.15
C SER A 258 -36.12 6.90 7.14
N VAL A 259 -35.49 7.48 6.09
CA VAL A 259 -36.20 8.14 4.98
C VAL A 259 -36.99 7.13 4.16
N LEU A 260 -36.42 5.94 3.91
CA LEU A 260 -37.11 4.86 3.20
C LEU A 260 -38.34 4.36 3.99
N GLN A 261 -38.23 4.22 5.31
CA GLN A 261 -39.33 3.75 6.15
C GLN A 261 -40.47 4.79 6.27
N SER A 262 -40.15 6.08 6.29
CA SER A 262 -41.15 7.15 6.37
C SER A 262 -41.78 7.51 5.02
N GLY A 263 -41.28 6.95 3.91
CA GLY A 263 -41.71 7.31 2.56
C GLY A 263 -41.28 8.72 2.14
N GLY A 264 -40.25 9.28 2.78
CA GLY A 264 -39.73 10.61 2.46
C GLY A 264 -39.02 10.68 1.11
N SER A 265 -38.72 11.89 0.65
CA SER A 265 -38.02 12.11 -0.62
C SER A 265 -36.55 11.71 -0.54
N ILE A 266 -36.23 10.51 -1.05
CA ILE A 266 -34.87 9.97 -1.15
C ILE A 266 -33.95 10.96 -1.88
N SER A 267 -34.43 11.58 -2.96
CA SER A 267 -33.66 12.54 -3.76
C SER A 267 -33.25 13.79 -2.96
N ASP A 268 -34.10 14.31 -2.08
CA ASP A 268 -33.77 15.49 -1.26
C ASP A 268 -32.79 15.12 -0.14
N PHE A 269 -32.99 13.95 0.49
CA PHE A 269 -32.03 13.42 1.45
C PHE A 269 -30.64 13.27 0.81
N LEU A 270 -30.56 12.64 -0.35
CA LEU A 270 -29.31 12.43 -1.07
C LEU A 270 -28.69 13.75 -1.55
N HIS A 271 -29.49 14.74 -1.96
CA HIS A 271 -29.00 16.07 -2.29
C HIS A 271 -28.31 16.73 -1.09
N ASN A 272 -28.96 16.71 0.07
CA ASN A 272 -28.41 17.27 1.30
C ASN A 272 -27.12 16.56 1.73
N GLN A 273 -27.07 15.23 1.61
CA GLN A 273 -25.84 14.47 1.89
C GLN A 273 -24.74 14.79 0.89
N TYR A 274 -25.05 14.89 -0.41
CA TYR A 274 -24.10 15.30 -1.44
C TYR A 274 -23.49 16.68 -1.13
N GLU A 275 -24.32 17.68 -0.84
CA GLU A 275 -23.87 19.02 -0.48
C GLU A 275 -23.01 19.04 0.78
N ARG A 276 -23.39 18.26 1.80
CA ARG A 276 -22.60 18.09 3.03
C ARG A 276 -21.22 17.50 2.72
N TYR A 277 -21.15 16.38 1.98
CA TYR A 277 -19.89 15.74 1.64
C TYR A 277 -19.02 16.62 0.74
N ARG A 278 -19.62 17.38 -0.17
CA ARG A 278 -18.90 18.36 -1.01
C ARG A 278 -18.25 19.44 -0.13
N LYS A 279 -19.02 20.03 0.78
CA LYS A 279 -18.53 21.05 1.70
C LYS A 279 -17.42 20.53 2.62
N GLU A 280 -17.60 19.32 3.17
CA GLU A 280 -16.59 18.67 4.01
C GLU A 280 -15.30 18.39 3.23
N ALA A 281 -15.38 17.94 1.98
CA ALA A 281 -14.22 17.74 1.11
C ALA A 281 -13.51 19.07 0.78
N GLU A 282 -14.25 20.16 0.54
CA GLU A 282 -13.67 21.49 0.34
C GLU A 282 -12.96 22.00 1.60
N GLU A 283 -13.56 21.80 2.79
CA GLU A 283 -12.96 22.18 4.07
C GLU A 283 -11.67 21.40 4.34
N GLN A 284 -11.66 20.08 4.12
CA GLN A 284 -10.45 19.25 4.22
C GLN A 284 -9.34 19.71 3.27
N GLN A 285 -9.68 20.08 2.03
CA GLN A 285 -8.69 20.61 1.09
C GLN A 285 -8.11 21.94 1.57
N ARG A 286 -8.94 22.83 2.12
CA ARG A 286 -8.47 24.11 2.68
C ARG A 286 -7.55 23.90 3.88
N GLU A 287 -7.92 23.02 4.81
CA GLU A 287 -7.09 22.67 5.97
C GLU A 287 -5.72 22.15 5.55
N ILE A 288 -5.67 21.29 4.53
CA ILE A 288 -4.40 20.76 4.04
C ILE A 288 -3.56 21.86 3.36
N LEU A 289 -4.18 22.76 2.59
CA LEU A 289 -3.46 23.89 1.98
C LEU A 289 -2.91 24.85 3.06
N ASP A 290 -3.67 25.10 4.11
CA ASP A 290 -3.26 25.95 5.24
C ASP A 290 -2.09 25.32 6.01
N LEU A 291 -2.14 24.01 6.23
CA LEU A 291 -1.04 23.28 6.82
C LEU A 291 0.22 23.34 5.95
N LEU A 292 0.08 23.15 4.63
CA LEU A 292 1.20 23.23 3.69
C LEU A 292 1.80 24.63 3.65
N ALA A 293 0.96 25.67 3.70
CA ALA A 293 1.40 27.07 3.76
C ALA A 293 2.18 27.35 5.06
N THR A 294 1.61 26.98 6.21
CA THR A 294 2.25 27.12 7.53
C THR A 294 3.58 26.36 7.59
N THR A 295 3.61 25.13 7.05
CA THR A 295 4.83 24.32 7.00
C THR A 295 5.89 24.93 6.07
N ALA A 296 5.48 25.48 4.92
CA ALA A 296 6.37 26.16 4.00
C ALA A 296 6.97 27.44 4.62
N GLU A 297 6.18 28.20 5.38
CA GLU A 297 6.64 29.38 6.12
C GLU A 297 7.73 29.01 7.13
N VAL A 298 7.48 28.00 7.96
CA VAL A 298 8.46 27.51 8.95
C VAL A 298 9.73 27.01 8.25
N TYR A 299 9.62 26.30 7.13
CA TYR A 299 10.77 25.83 6.38
C TYR A 299 11.62 26.99 5.83
N VAL A 300 11.00 27.99 5.20
CA VAL A 300 11.73 29.13 4.63
C VAL A 300 12.38 29.98 5.72
N THR A 301 11.70 30.21 6.83
CA THR A 301 12.20 31.07 7.92
C THR A 301 13.24 30.37 8.80
N VAL A 302 12.96 29.16 9.29
CA VAL A 302 13.81 28.46 10.25
C VAL A 302 14.92 27.69 9.53
N VAL A 303 14.55 26.87 8.55
CA VAL A 303 15.52 25.98 7.89
C VAL A 303 16.35 26.76 6.87
N VAL A 304 15.71 27.44 5.91
CA VAL A 304 16.45 28.11 4.84
C VAL A 304 17.17 29.36 5.37
N ALA A 305 16.44 30.34 5.92
CA ALA A 305 17.08 31.57 6.38
C ALA A 305 18.00 31.32 7.58
N GLY A 306 17.62 30.47 8.54
CA GLY A 306 18.48 30.11 9.66
C GLY A 306 19.78 29.42 9.26
N MET A 307 19.73 28.46 8.33
CA MET A 307 20.96 27.82 7.83
C MET A 307 21.81 28.77 6.99
N LEU A 308 21.20 29.61 6.15
CA LEU A 308 21.92 30.61 5.37
C LEU A 308 22.61 31.62 6.29
N PHE A 309 21.94 32.08 7.34
CA PHE A 309 22.54 32.96 8.34
C PHE A 309 23.72 32.26 9.03
N LEU A 310 23.54 31.02 9.50
CA LEU A 310 24.60 30.25 10.15
C LEU A 310 25.82 30.07 9.22
N ILE A 311 25.59 29.70 7.96
CA ILE A 311 26.65 29.52 6.96
C ILE A 311 27.36 30.85 6.68
N THR A 312 26.63 31.94 6.48
CA THR A 312 27.23 33.25 6.16
C THR A 312 28.03 33.80 7.34
N THR A 313 27.54 33.69 8.57
CA THR A 313 28.30 34.08 9.77
C THR A 313 29.56 33.23 9.93
N LEU A 314 29.47 31.89 9.84
CA LEU A 314 30.65 31.02 9.92
C LEU A 314 31.65 31.27 8.79
N PHE A 315 31.15 31.59 7.59
CA PHE A 315 32.00 31.95 6.47
C PHE A 315 32.78 33.24 6.75
N ILE A 316 32.11 34.30 7.23
CA ILE A 316 32.77 35.57 7.60
C ILE A 316 33.80 35.33 8.71
N ILE A 317 33.44 34.62 9.77
CA ILE A 317 34.38 34.25 10.84
C ILE A 317 35.54 33.41 10.29
N GLY A 318 35.27 32.52 9.34
CA GLY A 318 36.27 31.69 8.68
C GLY A 318 37.30 32.47 7.90
N VAL A 319 36.87 33.50 7.18
CA VAL A 319 37.75 34.40 6.43
C VAL A 319 38.63 35.21 7.39
N VAL A 320 38.10 35.62 8.54
CA VAL A 320 38.84 36.44 9.52
C VAL A 320 39.76 35.61 10.42
N SER A 321 39.32 34.43 10.88
CA SER A 321 39.98 33.61 11.91
C SER A 321 40.63 32.33 11.37
N GLY A 322 40.37 31.94 10.12
CA GLY A 322 41.04 30.82 9.43
C GLY A 322 40.58 29.39 9.77
N SER A 323 39.62 29.19 10.69
CA SER A 323 39.36 27.86 11.29
C SER A 323 37.91 27.31 11.21
N THR A 324 37.00 27.90 10.43
CA THR A 324 35.59 27.43 10.35
C THR A 324 35.31 26.45 9.21
N LEU A 325 36.32 26.02 8.44
CA LEU A 325 36.14 25.10 7.31
C LEU A 325 35.54 23.74 7.75
N PHE A 326 35.94 23.23 8.92
CA PHE A 326 35.39 21.99 9.46
C PHE A 326 33.89 22.11 9.79
N PRO A 327 33.43 23.07 10.64
CA PRO A 327 32.01 23.20 10.93
C PRO A 327 31.16 23.58 9.71
N LEU A 328 31.69 24.37 8.76
CA LEU A 328 31.02 24.63 7.47
C LEU A 328 30.81 23.34 6.67
N ARG A 329 31.81 22.44 6.63
CA ARG A 329 31.70 21.14 5.95
C ARG A 329 30.67 20.26 6.63
N VAL A 330 30.64 20.21 7.96
CA VAL A 330 29.62 19.45 8.71
C VAL A 330 28.22 19.99 8.41
N ILE A 331 28.03 21.31 8.43
CA ILE A 331 26.72 21.91 8.14
C ILE A 331 26.29 21.62 6.70
N ALA A 332 27.16 21.83 5.72
CA ALA A 332 26.83 21.68 4.31
C ALA A 332 26.61 20.22 3.88
N TYR A 333 27.45 19.29 4.35
CA TYR A 333 27.41 17.90 3.89
C TYR A 333 26.62 16.96 4.81
N VAL A 334 26.38 17.34 6.06
CA VAL A 334 25.65 16.48 7.02
C VAL A 334 24.35 17.14 7.46
N LEU A 335 24.43 18.33 8.08
CA LEU A 335 23.27 18.94 8.72
C LEU A 335 22.20 19.35 7.70
N LEU A 336 22.58 20.02 6.62
CA LEU A 336 21.64 20.50 5.60
C LEU A 336 20.93 19.33 4.89
N PRO A 337 21.63 18.28 4.41
CA PRO A 337 20.95 17.09 3.88
C PRO A 337 20.07 16.39 4.93
N ALA A 338 20.54 16.24 6.17
CA ALA A 338 19.76 15.59 7.24
C ALA A 338 18.46 16.34 7.55
N VAL A 339 18.51 17.66 7.67
CA VAL A 339 17.33 18.50 7.91
C VAL A 339 16.37 18.44 6.74
N ASN A 340 16.85 18.41 5.49
CA ASN A 340 15.97 18.25 4.33
C ASN A 340 15.32 16.86 4.28
N VAL A 341 16.05 15.78 4.59
CA VAL A 341 15.48 14.43 4.68
C VAL A 341 14.41 14.37 5.77
N LEU A 342 14.69 14.96 6.94
CA LEU A 342 13.73 15.04 8.04
C LEU A 342 12.47 15.82 7.62
N PHE A 343 12.64 16.94 6.94
CA PHE A 343 11.52 17.75 6.45
C PHE A 343 10.69 17.02 5.39
N ILE A 344 11.34 16.31 4.45
CA ILE A 344 10.64 15.47 3.47
C ILE A 344 9.87 14.35 4.18
N ALA A 345 10.44 13.71 5.21
CA ALA A 345 9.76 12.69 5.98
C ALA A 345 8.55 13.24 6.75
N TYR A 346 8.67 14.44 7.32
CA TYR A 346 7.55 15.15 7.94
C TYR A 346 6.44 15.45 6.92
N LEU A 347 6.78 16.05 5.77
CA LEU A 347 5.80 16.32 4.71
C LEU A 347 5.15 15.03 4.19
N TYR A 348 5.92 13.94 4.07
CA TYR A 348 5.39 12.65 3.65
C TYR A 348 4.27 12.18 4.58
N ASP A 349 4.46 12.31 5.90
CA ASP A 349 3.48 11.91 6.89
C ASP A 349 2.23 12.80 6.84
N VAL A 350 2.42 14.11 6.80
CA VAL A 350 1.29 15.03 6.84
C VAL A 350 0.50 15.07 5.53
N THR A 351 1.13 14.76 4.39
CA THR A 351 0.44 14.69 3.08
C THR A 351 -0.21 13.34 2.77
N GLN A 352 -0.12 12.33 3.66
CA GLN A 352 -0.78 11.04 3.47
C GLN A 352 -2.28 11.14 3.11
N PRO A 353 -3.09 12.00 3.75
CA PRO A 353 -4.52 12.12 3.44
C PRO A 353 -4.80 12.52 1.98
N LEU A 354 -3.94 13.36 1.37
CA LEU A 354 -4.06 13.75 -0.04
C LEU A 354 -3.75 12.59 -0.99
N ARG A 355 -2.81 11.71 -0.61
CA ARG A 355 -2.38 10.61 -1.46
C ARG A 355 -3.38 9.47 -1.52
N ILE A 356 -4.08 9.18 -0.41
CA ILE A 356 -5.16 8.17 -0.38
C ILE A 356 -6.28 8.55 -1.37
N SER A 357 -6.59 9.85 -1.49
CA SER A 357 -7.55 10.36 -2.47
C SER A 357 -7.04 10.23 -3.92
N ARG A 358 -5.72 10.29 -4.13
CA ARG A 358 -5.08 10.20 -5.46
C ARG A 358 -4.86 8.77 -5.95
N ASP A 359 -4.47 7.84 -5.09
CA ASP A 359 -4.35 6.40 -5.47
C ASP A 359 -5.72 5.83 -5.88
N GLY A 360 -6.81 6.26 -5.23
CA GLY A 360 -8.16 5.93 -5.68
C GLY A 360 -8.58 6.61 -7.00
N GLY A 361 -7.86 7.64 -7.44
CA GLY A 361 -8.07 8.31 -8.73
C GLY A 361 -7.14 7.84 -9.85
N ASP A 362 -5.92 7.38 -9.53
CA ASP A 362 -4.95 6.89 -10.52
C ASP A 362 -5.35 5.52 -11.08
N SER A 363 -5.99 4.68 -10.25
CA SER A 363 -6.67 3.46 -10.71
C SER A 363 -7.85 3.74 -11.67
N MET A 364 -8.34 4.98 -11.76
CA MET A 364 -9.39 5.36 -12.72
C MET A 364 -8.83 5.81 -14.08
N VAL A 365 -7.62 6.38 -14.14
CA VAL A 365 -7.07 6.87 -15.43
C VAL A 365 -6.56 5.70 -16.29
N GLU A 366 -6.03 4.65 -15.66
CA GLU A 366 -5.55 3.46 -16.38
C GLU A 366 -6.68 2.63 -17.01
N GLY A 367 -7.93 2.80 -16.55
CA GLY A 367 -9.13 2.20 -17.14
C GLY A 367 -9.81 3.04 -18.23
N SER A 368 -9.40 4.30 -18.43
CA SER A 368 -10.11 5.24 -19.31
C SER A 368 -9.94 4.99 -20.82
N ASP A 369 -9.05 4.08 -21.21
CA ASP A 369 -8.96 3.59 -22.60
C ASP A 369 -9.95 2.44 -22.91
N ALA A 370 -10.67 1.95 -21.89
CA ALA A 370 -11.86 1.12 -22.07
C ALA A 370 -13.10 2.02 -21.94
N GLY A 371 -13.52 2.59 -23.08
CA GLY A 371 -14.71 3.44 -23.15
C GLY A 371 -15.87 2.86 -22.34
N VAL A 372 -16.38 3.67 -21.40
CA VAL A 372 -17.51 3.36 -20.52
C VAL A 372 -18.71 2.93 -21.37
N ARG A 373 -18.86 1.61 -21.57
CA ARG A 373 -20.12 1.03 -22.02
C ARG A 373 -20.99 0.92 -20.79
N ILE A 374 -21.77 1.96 -20.52
CA ILE A 374 -22.95 1.82 -19.68
C ILE A 374 -23.79 0.72 -20.32
N SER A 375 -23.75 -0.47 -19.73
CA SER A 375 -24.64 -1.57 -20.10
C SER A 375 -26.04 -1.14 -19.67
N GLY A 376 -26.70 -0.35 -20.52
CA GLY A 376 -28.13 -0.14 -20.46
C GLY A 376 -28.78 -1.51 -20.40
N ILE A 377 -29.58 -1.73 -19.36
CA ILE A 377 -30.37 -2.94 -19.19
C ILE A 377 -31.25 -3.08 -20.43
N ARG A 378 -30.88 -4.02 -21.31
CA ARG A 378 -31.75 -4.54 -22.38
C ARG A 378 -32.30 -5.87 -21.92
N SER A 379 -33.61 -6.01 -22.02
CA SER A 379 -34.32 -7.27 -21.93
C SER A 379 -34.11 -8.11 -23.19
N ASP A 380 -34.06 -9.42 -22.94
CA ASP A 380 -34.21 -10.60 -23.82
C ASP A 380 -33.05 -11.06 -24.74
N GLY A 381 -32.86 -12.39 -24.76
CA GLY A 381 -32.05 -13.05 -25.79
C GLY A 381 -31.03 -14.12 -25.34
N GLY A 382 -31.41 -15.11 -24.53
CA GLY A 382 -30.85 -16.47 -24.66
C GLY A 382 -29.53 -16.81 -23.94
N TYR A 383 -29.60 -17.89 -23.16
CA TYR A 383 -28.46 -18.59 -22.59
C TYR A 383 -27.53 -19.17 -23.66
N HIS A 384 -26.23 -18.90 -23.55
CA HIS A 384 -25.21 -19.87 -23.96
C HIS A 384 -24.22 -20.09 -22.83
N ARG A 385 -24.41 -21.19 -22.08
CA ARG A 385 -23.31 -21.81 -21.33
C ARG A 385 -22.38 -22.49 -22.33
N PRO A 386 -21.07 -22.18 -22.38
CA PRO A 386 -20.11 -23.11 -22.95
C PRO A 386 -19.66 -24.05 -21.84
N HIS A 387 -20.37 -25.16 -21.67
CA HIS A 387 -19.81 -26.33 -20.98
C HIS A 387 -18.75 -26.97 -21.90
N SER A 388 -17.47 -26.66 -21.69
CA SER A 388 -16.43 -27.64 -22.02
C SER A 388 -15.27 -27.54 -21.01
N ARG A 389 -15.06 -28.64 -20.27
CA ARG A 389 -13.92 -28.80 -19.35
C ARG A 389 -12.56 -28.92 -20.09
N LEU A 390 -12.58 -28.96 -21.43
CA LEU A 390 -11.39 -29.17 -22.27
C LEU A 390 -10.67 -27.87 -22.67
N ASN A 391 -11.30 -26.69 -22.54
CA ASN A 391 -10.72 -25.43 -23.03
C ASN A 391 -9.96 -24.59 -21.99
N HIS A 392 -10.10 -24.90 -20.70
CA HIS A 392 -9.41 -24.14 -19.64
C HIS A 392 -7.88 -24.33 -19.66
N GLY A 393 -7.39 -25.45 -20.21
CA GLY A 393 -5.95 -25.71 -20.34
C GLY A 393 -5.27 -24.83 -21.40
N ARG A 394 -5.96 -24.52 -22.50
CA ARG A 394 -5.42 -23.71 -23.62
C ARG A 394 -5.43 -22.21 -23.30
N LEU A 395 -6.47 -21.72 -22.62
CA LEU A 395 -6.55 -20.32 -22.17
C LEU A 395 -5.48 -19.99 -21.13
N LYS A 396 -5.24 -20.87 -20.14
CA LYS A 396 -4.17 -20.67 -19.14
C LYS A 396 -2.75 -20.75 -19.72
N ALA A 397 -2.55 -21.59 -20.75
CA ALA A 397 -1.27 -21.65 -21.46
C ALA A 397 -1.03 -20.37 -22.27
N GLN A 398 -2.07 -19.84 -22.93
CA GLN A 398 -1.99 -18.64 -23.75
C GLN A 398 -1.84 -17.36 -22.91
N GLU A 399 -2.43 -17.30 -21.71
CA GLU A 399 -2.24 -16.21 -20.74
C GLU A 399 -0.80 -16.17 -20.19
N ARG A 400 -0.21 -17.32 -19.84
CA ARG A 400 1.21 -17.39 -19.42
C ARG A 400 2.15 -16.91 -20.52
N ILE A 401 1.90 -17.31 -21.77
CA ILE A 401 2.72 -16.93 -22.92
C ILE A 401 2.56 -15.44 -23.27
N ARG A 402 1.37 -14.85 -23.09
CA ARG A 402 1.13 -13.42 -23.33
C ARG A 402 1.82 -12.53 -22.28
N SER A 403 1.82 -12.93 -21.01
CA SER A 403 2.52 -12.21 -19.92
C SER A 403 4.04 -12.17 -20.12
N LEU A 404 4.65 -13.29 -20.52
CA LEU A 404 6.08 -13.37 -20.83
C LEU A 404 6.45 -12.56 -22.08
N ARG A 405 5.61 -12.58 -23.12
CA ARG A 405 5.87 -11.84 -24.37
C ARG A 405 5.76 -10.33 -24.17
N GLY A 406 4.77 -9.84 -23.41
CA GLY A 406 4.62 -8.41 -23.10
C GLY A 406 5.80 -7.83 -22.29
N THR A 407 6.40 -8.64 -21.42
CA THR A 407 7.55 -8.23 -20.60
C THR A 407 8.85 -8.14 -21.43
N LEU A 408 8.96 -8.93 -22.49
CA LEU A 408 10.15 -8.96 -23.37
C LEU A 408 10.08 -7.96 -24.53
N THR A 409 8.88 -7.56 -24.97
CA THR A 409 8.74 -6.69 -26.15
C THR A 409 8.95 -5.20 -25.85
N THR A 410 8.87 -4.76 -24.58
CA THR A 410 9.04 -3.35 -24.18
C THR A 410 9.76 -3.21 -22.82
N PRO A 411 11.07 -3.50 -22.75
CA PRO A 411 11.81 -3.49 -21.49
C PRO A 411 11.89 -2.10 -20.84
N VAL A 412 11.95 -1.03 -21.65
CA VAL A 412 12.07 0.36 -21.14
C VAL A 412 10.76 0.86 -20.53
N GLN A 413 9.61 0.48 -21.09
CA GLN A 413 8.30 0.93 -20.61
C GLN A 413 7.91 0.21 -19.32
N SER A 414 8.24 -1.09 -19.20
CA SER A 414 8.04 -1.88 -17.97
C SER A 414 8.89 -1.41 -16.79
N LEU A 415 10.00 -0.70 -17.05
CA LEU A 415 10.86 -0.09 -16.03
C LEU A 415 10.33 1.26 -15.53
N ILE A 416 9.58 1.99 -16.37
CA ILE A 416 8.99 3.30 -16.01
C ILE A 416 7.70 3.10 -15.20
N GLU A 417 6.87 2.12 -15.56
CA GLU A 417 5.58 1.87 -14.90
C GLU A 417 5.72 1.30 -13.47
N LYS A 418 6.80 0.56 -13.17
CA LYS A 418 7.02 -0.06 -11.86
C LYS A 418 8.48 0.11 -11.38
N PRO A 419 8.84 1.27 -10.81
CA PRO A 419 10.21 1.53 -10.34
C PRO A 419 10.69 0.54 -9.26
N VAL A 420 9.77 -0.14 -8.56
CA VAL A 420 10.09 -1.22 -7.61
C VAL A 420 10.82 -2.40 -8.29
N ARG A 421 10.61 -2.63 -9.59
CA ARG A 421 11.35 -3.67 -10.35
C ARG A 421 12.83 -3.34 -10.52
N LEU A 422 13.19 -2.05 -10.56
CA LEU A 422 14.59 -1.65 -10.53
C LEU A 422 15.23 -2.10 -9.21
N PHE A 423 14.54 -1.97 -8.07
CA PHE A 423 15.06 -2.40 -6.78
C PHE A 423 15.38 -3.91 -6.77
N TYR A 424 14.52 -4.76 -7.36
CA TYR A 424 14.81 -6.19 -7.47
C TYR A 424 16.01 -6.53 -8.35
N ALA A 425 16.39 -5.67 -9.31
CA ALA A 425 17.57 -5.86 -10.15
C ALA A 425 18.83 -5.20 -9.55
N THR A 426 18.68 -4.01 -8.96
CA THR A 426 19.79 -3.22 -8.43
C THR A 426 20.21 -3.67 -7.04
N ALA A 427 19.29 -4.09 -6.17
CA ALA A 427 19.62 -4.59 -4.83
C ALA A 427 20.55 -5.81 -4.86
N PRO A 428 20.31 -6.88 -5.66
CA PRO A 428 21.24 -8.00 -5.74
C PRO A 428 22.57 -7.63 -6.41
N LEU A 429 22.57 -6.69 -7.37
CA LEU A 429 23.79 -6.21 -8.00
C LEU A 429 24.64 -5.38 -7.03
N VAL A 430 24.01 -4.50 -6.24
CA VAL A 430 24.68 -3.74 -5.18
C VAL A 430 25.19 -4.69 -4.10
N LEU A 431 24.39 -5.66 -3.66
CA LEU A 431 24.81 -6.68 -2.69
C LEU A 431 25.94 -7.56 -3.22
N ALA A 432 25.92 -7.93 -4.50
CA ALA A 432 27.00 -8.70 -5.11
C ALA A 432 28.29 -7.87 -5.21
N VAL A 433 28.19 -6.59 -5.56
CA VAL A 433 29.35 -5.69 -5.62
C VAL A 433 29.90 -5.40 -4.23
N THR A 434 29.05 -5.14 -3.23
CA THR A 434 29.48 -4.92 -1.85
C THR A 434 30.04 -6.19 -1.24
N ALA A 435 29.44 -7.36 -1.48
CA ALA A 435 29.97 -8.66 -1.05
C ALA A 435 31.30 -9.01 -1.72
N TYR A 436 31.45 -8.76 -3.02
CA TYR A 436 32.71 -8.94 -3.73
C TYR A 436 33.79 -7.99 -3.20
N ARG A 437 33.46 -6.72 -2.95
CA ARG A 437 34.38 -5.72 -2.37
C ARG A 437 34.77 -6.07 -0.94
N LEU A 438 33.81 -6.51 -0.11
CA LEU A 438 34.06 -7.00 1.25
C LEU A 438 34.94 -8.24 1.23
N TRP A 439 34.67 -9.19 0.33
CA TRP A 439 35.47 -10.41 0.19
C TRP A 439 36.92 -10.11 -0.25
N VAL A 440 37.10 -9.23 -1.24
CA VAL A 440 38.43 -8.78 -1.69
C VAL A 440 39.19 -8.03 -0.59
N ASN A 441 38.49 -7.23 0.23
CA ASN A 441 39.12 -6.48 1.33
C ASN A 441 39.27 -7.27 2.63
N TRP A 442 38.58 -8.41 2.79
CA TRP A 442 38.71 -9.26 3.99
C TRP A 442 40.12 -9.88 4.09
N GLY A 443 40.83 -10.01 2.97
CA GLY A 443 42.18 -10.59 2.93
C GLY A 443 43.34 -9.61 3.19
N GLY A 444 43.09 -8.31 3.39
CA GLY A 444 44.14 -7.30 3.55
C GLY A 444 44.03 -6.54 4.89
N SER A 445 44.99 -6.76 5.79
CA SER A 445 45.04 -6.18 7.14
C SER A 445 45.32 -4.66 7.24
N TYR A 446 44.83 -3.82 6.33
CA TYR A 446 45.01 -2.36 6.45
C TYR A 446 43.72 -1.59 6.15
N TRP A 447 43.15 -0.99 7.19
CA TRP A 447 42.06 -0.02 7.10
C TRP A 447 42.60 1.39 7.40
N PRO A 448 42.85 2.27 6.42
CA PRO A 448 43.17 3.67 6.68
C PRO A 448 41.89 4.52 6.92
N PRO A 449 41.94 5.58 7.75
CA PRO A 449 40.75 6.36 8.15
C PRO A 449 40.17 7.30 7.08
N ASP A 450 40.90 7.59 6.00
CA ASP A 450 40.60 8.72 5.11
C ASP A 450 39.70 8.41 3.91
N VAL A 451 39.24 7.16 3.80
CA VAL A 451 38.55 6.65 2.61
C VAL A 451 37.11 7.20 2.49
N THR A 452 36.50 7.68 3.57
CA THR A 452 35.07 8.03 3.55
C THR A 452 34.75 9.37 2.88
N VAL A 453 35.67 10.34 2.87
CA VAL A 453 35.37 11.72 2.44
C VAL A 453 35.68 11.99 0.97
N ARG A 454 36.78 11.43 0.42
CA ARG A 454 37.11 11.59 -1.02
C ARG A 454 36.22 10.75 -1.93
N LEU A 455 35.72 9.60 -1.47
CA LEU A 455 34.85 8.72 -2.25
C LEU A 455 33.46 9.30 -2.52
N VAL A 456 32.93 10.13 -1.62
CA VAL A 456 31.64 10.81 -1.84
C VAL A 456 31.81 11.94 -2.85
N ASP A 457 32.95 12.64 -2.80
CA ASP A 457 33.26 13.76 -3.69
C ASP A 457 33.39 13.30 -5.16
N ASP A 458 34.14 12.23 -5.42
CA ASP A 458 34.31 11.68 -6.77
C ASP A 458 33.00 11.12 -7.36
N PHE A 459 32.11 10.58 -6.52
CA PHE A 459 30.83 10.02 -6.99
C PHE A 459 29.82 11.10 -7.38
N VAL A 460 29.82 12.24 -6.67
CA VAL A 460 28.96 13.40 -6.97
C VAL A 460 29.46 14.14 -8.22
N VAL A 461 30.78 14.32 -8.36
CA VAL A 461 31.40 14.96 -9.53
C VAL A 461 31.24 14.11 -10.81
N TRP A 462 31.39 12.78 -10.71
CA TRP A 462 31.20 11.88 -11.84
C TRP A 462 29.76 11.93 -12.38
N ARG A 463 28.75 11.95 -11.48
CA ARG A 463 27.33 11.99 -11.87
C ARG A 463 26.89 13.34 -12.44
N ALA A 464 27.56 14.43 -12.08
CA ALA A 464 27.34 15.75 -12.68
C ALA A 464 27.93 15.83 -14.11
N SER A 465 29.02 15.12 -14.39
CA SER A 465 29.68 15.10 -15.70
C SER A 465 28.98 14.23 -16.76
N THR A 466 28.13 13.29 -16.35
CA THR A 466 27.44 12.34 -17.26
C THR A 466 25.97 12.69 -17.55
N ARG A 467 25.56 13.97 -17.42
CA ARG A 467 24.30 14.42 -18.00
C ARG A 467 24.50 14.73 -19.50
N PRO A 468 23.92 13.98 -20.44
CA PRO A 468 23.92 14.42 -21.83
C PRO A 468 23.12 15.72 -21.93
N ALA A 469 23.73 16.74 -22.53
CA ALA A 469 23.08 18.02 -22.83
C ALA A 469 21.76 17.78 -23.59
N PRO A 470 20.69 18.52 -23.29
CA PRO A 470 19.45 18.41 -24.04
C PRO A 470 19.72 18.82 -25.50
N ARG A 471 19.46 17.89 -26.43
CA ARG A 471 19.43 18.15 -27.87
C ARG A 471 18.44 19.28 -28.11
N SER A 472 18.94 20.43 -28.52
CA SER A 472 18.13 21.54 -29.00
C SER A 472 17.45 21.13 -30.31
N SER A 473 16.14 20.91 -30.26
CA SER A 473 15.30 20.91 -31.44
C SER A 473 15.28 22.33 -32.01
N ARG A 474 15.94 22.55 -33.16
CA ARG A 474 15.73 23.73 -33.99
C ARG A 474 14.26 23.76 -34.43
N ARG A 475 13.44 24.55 -33.73
CA ARG A 475 12.23 25.15 -34.31
C ARG A 475 12.61 26.54 -34.81
N SER A 476 12.53 26.72 -36.12
CA SER A 476 12.58 28.02 -36.78
C SER A 476 11.32 28.79 -36.42
N THR A 477 11.47 29.85 -35.62
CA THR A 477 10.45 30.89 -35.47
C THR A 477 11.08 32.24 -35.72
N GLY A 478 10.51 32.90 -36.73
CA GLY A 478 10.42 34.34 -36.97
C GLY A 478 11.47 35.23 -36.31
N CYS A 479 12.45 35.64 -37.11
CA CYS A 479 13.15 36.90 -36.86
C CYS A 479 12.34 38.01 -37.54
N GLY A 480 11.63 38.80 -36.74
CA GLY A 480 11.09 40.08 -37.17
C GLY A 480 12.25 41.06 -37.40
N ARG A 481 12.39 41.54 -38.63
CA ARG A 481 13.00 42.83 -38.92
C ARG A 481 11.92 43.76 -39.44
N ALA A 482 11.51 44.68 -38.57
CA ALA A 482 10.88 45.91 -38.99
C ALA A 482 12.00 46.87 -39.42
N THR A 483 11.98 47.30 -40.68
CA THR A 483 12.60 48.55 -41.10
C THR A 483 11.98 49.00 -42.43
N TRP A 484 11.14 50.04 -42.32
CA TRP A 484 11.00 51.18 -43.23
C TRP A 484 11.19 50.96 -44.74
N ALA A 485 10.11 51.12 -45.52
CA ALA A 485 9.92 52.25 -46.45
C ALA A 485 8.81 51.99 -47.50
N ARG A 486 7.74 52.81 -47.42
CA ARG A 486 7.27 53.72 -48.47
C ARG A 486 7.10 53.17 -49.91
N SER A 487 5.84 53.02 -50.35
CA SER A 487 5.24 53.52 -51.62
C SER A 487 4.03 52.66 -52.01
N THR A 488 2.80 53.10 -51.81
CA THR A 488 1.92 53.73 -52.83
C THR A 488 1.85 53.03 -54.20
N THR A 489 0.59 52.90 -54.63
CA THR A 489 0.04 52.92 -56.00
C THR A 489 -0.24 51.61 -56.74
N ARG A 490 -1.56 51.40 -56.91
CA ARG A 490 -2.30 51.15 -58.17
C ARG A 490 -2.07 49.85 -58.95
N SER A 491 -3.23 49.21 -59.18
CA SER A 491 -3.73 48.74 -60.49
C SER A 491 -2.99 47.52 -61.05
N ASN A 492 -3.51 46.70 -61.96
CA ASN A 492 -4.80 46.50 -62.58
C ASN A 492 -4.70 45.09 -63.20
N ALA A 493 -5.83 44.43 -63.38
CA ALA A 493 -6.21 43.67 -64.57
C ALA A 493 -5.37 42.48 -65.11
N SER A 494 -6.16 41.55 -65.67
CA SER A 494 -5.87 40.57 -66.73
C SER A 494 -5.14 39.30 -66.28
N GLY A 495 -5.48 38.09 -66.74
CA GLY A 495 -6.53 37.59 -67.64
C GLY A 495 -6.73 36.10 -67.27
N GLY A 496 -7.93 35.53 -67.41
CA GLY A 496 -8.34 34.86 -68.65
C GLY A 496 -7.57 33.55 -68.79
N THR A 497 -8.16 32.36 -68.60
CA THR A 497 -9.02 31.64 -69.57
C THR A 497 -9.24 30.24 -68.95
N SER A 498 -10.47 29.75 -68.72
CA SER A 498 -11.48 29.20 -69.64
C SER A 498 -11.58 27.67 -69.57
N SER A 499 -12.83 27.22 -69.64
CA SER A 499 -13.35 25.85 -69.87
C SER A 499 -13.72 25.06 -68.60
N GLY A 500 -14.92 24.49 -68.47
CA GLY A 500 -16.08 24.48 -69.36
C GLY A 500 -17.27 23.79 -68.70
N ALA A 501 -18.47 24.28 -69.06
CA ALA A 501 -19.82 23.71 -69.06
C ALA A 501 -20.37 22.96 -67.79
N ARG A 502 -21.43 23.41 -67.07
CA ARG A 502 -22.90 23.57 -67.38
C ARG A 502 -23.71 22.23 -67.37
N PRO A 503 -25.06 22.23 -67.15
CA PRO A 503 -25.75 22.38 -65.85
C PRO A 503 -27.00 21.45 -65.70
N SER A 504 -27.71 21.48 -64.56
CA SER A 504 -29.18 21.29 -64.47
C SER A 504 -29.61 21.59 -63.02
N SER A 505 -30.31 22.68 -62.67
CA SER A 505 -31.67 23.16 -63.00
C SER A 505 -32.82 22.33 -62.41
N ARG A 506 -33.41 22.83 -61.30
CA ARG A 506 -34.83 23.24 -61.11
C ARG A 506 -35.04 23.45 -59.60
N ARG A 507 -35.34 24.68 -59.12
CA ARG A 507 -36.69 25.34 -59.03
C ARG A 507 -37.71 24.44 -58.35
N SER A 508 -38.60 24.87 -57.46
CA SER A 508 -39.01 26.13 -56.81
C SER A 508 -40.13 25.66 -55.84
N SER A 509 -40.47 26.27 -54.72
CA SER A 509 -41.21 27.54 -54.53
C SER A 509 -41.61 27.55 -53.04
N ALA A 510 -41.34 28.61 -52.27
CA ALA A 510 -42.24 29.74 -51.97
C ALA A 510 -43.56 29.29 -51.30
N SER A 511 -43.98 29.81 -50.14
CA SER A 511 -44.20 31.22 -49.74
C SER A 511 -44.29 31.32 -48.20
N ARG A 512 -43.65 32.31 -47.53
CA ARG A 512 -44.15 33.67 -47.17
C ARG A 512 -45.49 33.63 -46.41
N THR A 513 -45.73 34.31 -45.28
CA THR A 513 -45.29 35.64 -44.77
C THR A 513 -45.78 35.77 -43.31
N ALA A 514 -44.99 36.32 -42.35
CA ALA A 514 -45.11 37.68 -41.74
C ALA A 514 -46.47 37.95 -41.04
N SER A 515 -46.63 38.53 -39.84
CA SER A 515 -45.89 39.59 -39.14
C SER A 515 -46.51 39.85 -37.74
N ARG A 516 -45.65 39.94 -36.69
CA ARG A 516 -45.56 40.90 -35.55
C ARG A 516 -46.79 41.48 -34.75
N PRO A 517 -46.57 41.96 -33.48
CA PRO A 517 -47.49 42.04 -32.31
C PRO A 517 -48.01 43.50 -32.09
N PRO A 518 -48.32 44.08 -30.88
CA PRO A 518 -48.47 43.60 -29.47
C PRO A 518 -49.67 44.19 -28.65
N ARG A 519 -49.88 43.71 -27.39
CA ARG A 519 -50.09 44.47 -26.12
C ARG A 519 -50.94 43.71 -25.06
N SER A 520 -50.58 44.00 -23.79
CA SER A 520 -50.99 43.59 -22.42
C SER A 520 -52.42 44.00 -21.97
N PRO A 521 -52.80 43.99 -20.66
CA PRO A 521 -52.65 43.06 -19.51
C PRO A 521 -53.99 42.78 -18.75
N GLY A 522 -53.95 41.98 -17.67
CA GLY A 522 -54.99 41.84 -16.62
C GLY A 522 -55.36 40.38 -16.38
N SER A 523 -55.38 39.81 -15.17
CA SER A 523 -55.57 40.32 -13.80
C SER A 523 -54.75 39.51 -12.79
#